data_AF-A0A7Y1ZJZ7-F1
#
_entry.id   AF-A0A7Y1ZJZ7-F1
#
_cell.length_a   1.000
_cell.length_b   1.000
_cell.length_c   1.000
_cell.angle_alpha   90.00
_cell.angle_beta   90.00
_cell.angle_gamma   90.00
#
_symmetry.space_group_name_H-M   'P 1'
#
loop_
_entity.id
_entity.type
_entity.pdbx_description
1 polymer ?
#
loop_
_entity_poly.entity_id
_entity_poly.type
_entity_poly.pdbx_seq_one_letter_code
_entity_poly.pdbx_strand_id
1 'polypeptide(L)'
;MNPPTPTAARYSPSTDNLRNLLIIRGIALLGQAGVLAWVAFYGDASASLWEVALGLALLGAITLASLWRTTRPWPVADGEFLAQLLLDVVGWTALMYFTGGANNPFISYYVVPLVVSAAVLPWRYTWLVAGASVLAYSLLLYVYVPFPLFTPHAHMGHGDATNIHVLGMWFNFLFSAGLITYFVVRMAATLRRQEERAAAAREDRLRNDQIMAVAGLAAGTAHELGTPLSTMTVLVEELQAADSLPENLRTDCELLAGQLAECKATLARLSRTAELSSIEETRRQSASEFARETLANWSVRRPGTAYEFAAEPDSPEIDVDPTLGQALENLLNNAADTGSQ
;
A
#
# COMPACT_ATOMS: atom_id res chain seq x y z
N MET A 1 -6.64 20.57 15.53
CA MET A 1 -7.18 19.23 15.23
C MET A 1 -6.03 18.44 14.61
N ASN A 2 -5.37 17.58 15.39
CA ASN A 2 -4.21 16.83 14.88
C ASN A 2 -4.67 15.85 13.81
N PRO A 3 -3.98 15.74 12.65
CA PRO A 3 -4.31 14.72 11.67
C PRO A 3 -4.14 13.34 12.30
N PRO A 4 -5.01 12.36 11.97
CA PRO A 4 -4.82 11.00 12.45
C PRO A 4 -3.49 10.50 11.91
N THR A 5 -2.58 10.13 12.82
CA THR A 5 -1.39 9.35 12.48
C THR A 5 -1.81 8.13 11.67
N PRO A 6 -1.26 7.88 10.48
CA PRO A 6 -1.60 6.69 9.71
C PRO A 6 -1.16 5.48 10.54
N THR A 7 -2.14 4.79 11.13
CA THR A 7 -1.94 3.47 11.69
C THR A 7 -1.43 2.61 10.54
N ALA A 8 -0.13 2.30 10.56
CA ALA A 8 0.48 1.34 9.66
C ALA A 8 -0.46 0.14 9.56
N ALA A 9 -0.96 -0.14 8.35
CA ALA A 9 -1.92 -1.20 8.12
C ALA A 9 -1.31 -2.48 8.67
N ARG A 10 -1.77 -2.90 9.87
CA ARG A 10 -1.32 -4.15 10.47
C ARG A 10 -1.86 -5.22 9.55
N TYR A 11 -0.97 -5.80 8.75
CA TYR A 11 -1.30 -6.87 7.84
C TYR A 11 -1.72 -8.09 8.66
N SER A 12 -3.01 -8.16 8.99
CA SER A 12 -3.62 -9.29 9.68
C SER A 12 -4.02 -10.35 8.66
N PRO A 13 -3.90 -11.65 8.96
CA PRO A 13 -4.40 -12.71 8.12
C PRO A 13 -5.86 -12.46 7.72
N SER A 14 -6.17 -12.59 6.44
CA SER A 14 -7.55 -12.57 5.97
C SER A 14 -8.21 -13.96 6.16
N THR A 15 -9.54 -13.98 6.14
CA THR A 15 -10.31 -15.24 6.09
C THR A 15 -9.94 -16.09 4.88
N ASP A 16 -9.59 -15.46 3.75
CA ASP A 16 -9.20 -16.15 2.53
C ASP A 16 -7.83 -16.82 2.67
N ASN A 17 -6.88 -16.15 3.32
CA ASN A 17 -5.58 -16.76 3.65
C ASN A 17 -5.76 -18.00 4.52
N LEU A 18 -6.67 -17.95 5.51
CA LEU A 18 -6.98 -19.09 6.36
C LEU A 18 -7.66 -20.23 5.56
N ARG A 19 -8.61 -19.91 4.67
CA ARG A 19 -9.23 -20.92 3.80
C ARG A 19 -8.21 -21.59 2.89
N ASN A 20 -7.30 -20.82 2.30
CA ASN A 20 -6.23 -21.36 1.46
C ASN A 20 -5.31 -22.32 2.24
N LEU A 21 -4.92 -21.95 3.47
CA LEU A 21 -4.16 -22.84 4.35
C LEU A 21 -4.91 -24.16 4.60
N LEU A 22 -6.21 -24.09 4.91
CA LEU A 22 -7.03 -25.27 5.17
C LEU A 22 -7.24 -26.14 3.92
N ILE A 23 -7.35 -25.54 2.74
CA ILE A 23 -7.40 -26.26 1.45
C ILE A 23 -6.09 -26.99 1.20
N ILE A 24 -4.95 -26.33 1.40
CA ILE A 24 -3.62 -26.94 1.26
C ILE A 24 -3.47 -28.14 2.22
N ARG A 25 -3.89 -27.98 3.48
CA ARG A 25 -3.95 -29.08 4.45
C ARG A 25 -4.86 -30.21 3.97
N GLY A 26 -6.05 -29.89 3.48
CA GLY A 26 -6.99 -30.88 2.95
C GLY A 26 -6.43 -31.70 1.79
N ILE A 27 -5.76 -31.04 0.83
CA ILE A 27 -5.08 -31.72 -0.30
C ILE A 27 -4.00 -32.67 0.22
N ALA A 28 -3.19 -32.21 1.18
CA ALA A 28 -2.12 -33.04 1.74
C ALA A 28 -2.67 -34.23 2.55
N LEU A 29 -3.73 -34.03 3.35
CA LEU A 29 -4.44 -35.10 4.06
C LEU A 29 -5.03 -36.13 3.09
N LEU A 30 -5.63 -35.68 1.98
CA LEU A 30 -6.12 -36.58 0.94
C LEU A 30 -4.99 -37.40 0.31
N GLY A 31 -3.84 -36.76 0.03
CA GLY A 31 -2.66 -37.45 -0.47
C GLY A 31 -2.18 -38.55 0.48
N GLN A 32 -2.07 -38.23 1.77
CA GLN A 32 -1.64 -39.21 2.78
C GLN A 32 -2.68 -40.31 3.02
N ALA A 33 -3.98 -39.97 3.00
CA ALA A 33 -5.06 -40.95 3.06
C ALA A 33 -5.01 -41.91 1.85
N GLY A 34 -4.68 -41.41 0.66
CA GLY A 34 -4.47 -42.24 -0.53
C GLY A 34 -3.31 -43.22 -0.38
N VAL A 35 -2.17 -42.78 0.17
CA VAL A 35 -1.04 -43.65 0.49
C VAL A 35 -1.43 -44.70 1.54
N LEU A 36 -2.13 -44.29 2.60
CA LEU A 36 -2.60 -45.20 3.65
C LEU A 36 -3.56 -46.26 3.09
N ALA A 37 -4.50 -45.85 2.23
CA ALA A 37 -5.42 -46.77 1.56
C ALA A 37 -4.66 -47.75 0.66
N TRP A 38 -3.67 -47.27 -0.10
CA TRP A 38 -2.84 -48.14 -0.93
C TRP A 38 -2.10 -49.19 -0.09
N VAL A 39 -1.52 -48.79 1.05
CA VAL A 39 -0.89 -49.75 1.98
C VAL A 39 -1.89 -50.72 2.58
N ALA A 40 -3.10 -50.27 2.91
CA ALA A 40 -4.15 -51.13 3.46
C ALA A 40 -4.64 -52.21 2.47
N PHE A 41 -4.64 -51.91 1.16
CA PHE A 41 -5.09 -52.85 0.13
C PHE A 41 -3.97 -53.73 -0.46
N TYR A 42 -2.75 -53.22 -0.54
CA TYR A 42 -1.63 -53.87 -1.25
C TYR A 42 -0.41 -54.16 -0.38
N GLY A 43 -0.33 -53.60 0.83
CA GLY A 43 0.79 -53.81 1.75
C GLY A 43 0.59 -55.04 2.64
N ASP A 44 1.69 -55.53 3.21
CA ASP A 44 1.66 -56.62 4.18
C ASP A 44 0.91 -56.22 5.46
N ALA A 45 -0.02 -57.05 5.91
CA ALA A 45 -0.97 -56.80 7.00
C ALA A 45 -0.36 -56.71 8.41
N SER A 46 0.97 -56.64 8.54
CA SER A 46 1.68 -56.66 9.83
C SER A 46 1.82 -55.28 10.48
N ALA A 47 1.64 -54.18 9.74
CA ALA A 47 1.71 -52.83 10.28
C ALA A 47 0.36 -52.38 10.87
N SER A 48 0.34 -51.97 12.14
CA SER A 48 -0.83 -51.29 12.71
C SER A 48 -1.05 -49.96 12.01
N LEU A 49 -2.17 -49.82 11.30
CA LEU A 49 -2.54 -48.60 10.58
C LEU A 49 -3.51 -47.70 11.38
N TRP A 50 -3.96 -48.16 12.54
CA TRP A 50 -4.99 -47.49 13.33
C TRP A 50 -4.53 -46.11 13.84
N GLU A 51 -3.28 -46.00 14.30
CA GLU A 51 -2.72 -44.75 14.82
C GLU A 51 -2.67 -43.66 13.73
N VAL A 52 -2.28 -44.04 12.52
CA VAL A 52 -2.23 -43.15 11.35
C VAL A 52 -3.65 -42.75 10.92
N ALA A 53 -4.57 -43.71 10.86
CA ALA A 53 -5.96 -43.46 10.52
C ALA A 53 -6.63 -42.51 11.52
N LEU A 54 -6.39 -42.71 12.83
CA LEU A 54 -6.91 -41.85 13.90
C LEU A 54 -6.31 -40.44 13.80
N GLY A 55 -5.00 -40.32 13.55
CA GLY A 55 -4.35 -39.03 13.36
C GLY A 55 -4.90 -38.26 12.15
N LEU A 56 -5.11 -38.93 11.02
CA LEU A 56 -5.72 -38.35 9.83
C LEU A 56 -7.17 -37.92 10.08
N ALA A 57 -7.95 -38.76 10.76
CA ALA A 57 -9.33 -38.43 11.11
C ALA A 57 -9.40 -37.21 12.05
N LEU A 58 -8.51 -37.13 13.05
CA LEU A 58 -8.43 -36.01 13.97
C LEU A 58 -8.05 -34.71 13.23
N LEU A 59 -7.00 -34.72 12.40
CA LEU A 59 -6.60 -33.55 11.62
C LEU A 59 -7.67 -33.16 10.61
N GLY A 60 -8.34 -34.13 9.97
CA GLY A 60 -9.48 -33.91 9.10
C GLY A 60 -10.63 -33.22 9.84
N ALA A 61 -11.00 -33.69 11.03
CA ALA A 61 -12.04 -33.08 11.86
C ALA A 61 -11.68 -31.65 12.25
N ILE A 62 -10.44 -31.39 12.67
CA ILE A 62 -9.98 -30.02 12.99
C ILE A 62 -10.01 -29.13 11.74
N THR A 63 -9.66 -29.66 10.57
CA THR A 63 -9.71 -28.93 9.29
C THR A 63 -11.15 -28.54 8.95
N LEU A 64 -12.09 -29.47 9.07
CA LEU A 64 -13.52 -29.22 8.84
C LEU A 64 -14.10 -28.22 9.84
N ALA A 65 -13.77 -28.35 11.14
CA ALA A 65 -14.17 -27.40 12.17
C ALA A 65 -13.61 -25.99 11.89
N SER A 66 -12.36 -25.91 11.43
CA SER A 66 -11.72 -24.64 11.07
C SER A 66 -12.33 -24.04 9.79
N LEU A 67 -12.70 -24.87 8.80
CA LEU A 67 -13.43 -24.42 7.61
C LEU A 67 -14.81 -23.88 7.99
N TRP A 68 -15.53 -24.58 8.86
CA TRP A 68 -16.81 -24.10 9.37
C TRP A 68 -16.65 -22.78 10.14
N ARG A 69 -15.60 -22.63 10.93
CA ARG A 69 -15.27 -21.35 11.58
C ARG A 69 -15.13 -20.20 10.56
N THR A 70 -14.54 -20.44 9.39
CA THR A 70 -14.39 -19.40 8.35
C THR A 70 -15.71 -18.95 7.70
N THR A 71 -16.84 -19.59 8.01
CA THR A 71 -18.18 -19.11 7.60
C THR A 71 -18.72 -18.02 8.53
N ARG A 72 -18.09 -17.82 9.70
CA ARG A 72 -18.44 -16.78 10.66
C ARG A 72 -17.73 -15.46 10.31
N PRO A 73 -18.35 -14.29 10.56
CA PRO A 73 -17.80 -12.98 10.19
C PRO A 73 -16.70 -12.47 11.15
N TRP A 74 -15.98 -13.37 11.83
CA TRP A 74 -14.97 -12.98 12.81
C TRP A 74 -13.61 -12.73 12.13
N PRO A 75 -12.91 -11.64 12.48
CA PRO A 75 -11.58 -11.38 11.94
C PRO A 75 -10.60 -12.47 12.41
N VAL A 76 -9.69 -12.86 11.52
CA VAL A 76 -8.64 -13.84 11.83
C VAL A 76 -7.46 -13.10 12.47
N ALA A 77 -7.12 -13.47 13.70
CA ALA A 77 -5.98 -12.90 14.39
C ALA A 77 -4.68 -13.63 13.99
N ASP A 78 -3.55 -12.92 14.02
CA ASP A 78 -2.22 -13.49 13.78
C ASP A 78 -1.95 -14.75 14.61
N GLY A 79 -2.34 -14.71 15.90
CA GLY A 79 -2.15 -15.81 16.83
C GLY A 79 -2.97 -17.05 16.48
N GLU A 80 -4.15 -16.87 15.88
CA GLU A 80 -4.97 -17.98 15.43
C GLU A 80 -4.39 -18.64 14.18
N PHE A 81 -3.92 -17.84 13.23
CA PHE A 81 -3.26 -18.35 12.03
C PHE A 81 -1.94 -19.06 12.39
N LEU A 82 -1.17 -18.51 13.33
CA LEU A 82 0.00 -19.17 13.91
C LEU A 82 -0.39 -20.51 14.56
N ALA A 83 -1.45 -20.55 15.37
CA ALA A 83 -1.89 -21.77 16.03
C ALA A 83 -2.25 -22.87 15.02
N GLN A 84 -2.86 -22.50 13.88
CA GLN A 84 -3.12 -23.44 12.79
C GLN A 84 -1.84 -23.98 12.16
N LEU A 85 -0.84 -23.13 11.92
CA LEU A 85 0.45 -23.57 11.38
C LEU A 85 1.24 -24.45 12.36
N LEU A 86 1.21 -24.12 13.66
CA LEU A 86 1.83 -24.96 14.69
C LEU A 86 1.09 -26.28 14.85
N LEU A 87 -0.23 -26.28 14.74
CA LEU A 87 -1.03 -27.50 14.67
C LEU A 87 -0.64 -28.34 13.46
N ASP A 88 -0.38 -27.73 12.30
CA ASP A 88 0.15 -28.45 11.14
C ASP A 88 1.49 -29.09 11.47
N VAL A 89 2.45 -28.33 12.00
CA VAL A 89 3.76 -28.87 12.39
C VAL A 89 3.58 -30.07 13.31
N VAL A 90 2.82 -29.94 14.40
CA VAL A 90 2.62 -31.02 15.38
C VAL A 90 1.86 -32.22 14.79
N GLY A 91 0.79 -31.95 14.04
CA GLY A 91 -0.05 -32.99 13.43
C GLY A 91 0.72 -33.83 12.41
N TRP A 92 1.45 -33.17 11.52
CA TRP A 92 2.31 -33.82 10.55
C TRP A 92 3.48 -34.54 11.23
N THR A 93 4.05 -33.97 12.30
CA THR A 93 5.06 -34.66 13.13
C THR A 93 4.52 -35.98 13.67
N ALA A 94 3.32 -35.96 14.25
CA ALA A 94 2.69 -37.14 14.84
C ALA A 94 2.41 -38.21 13.78
N LEU A 95 1.91 -37.82 12.61
CA LEU A 95 1.68 -38.76 11.52
C LEU A 95 2.99 -39.36 10.98
N MET A 96 4.02 -38.54 10.79
CA MET A 96 5.34 -39.00 10.36
C MET A 96 6.00 -39.91 11.39
N TYR A 97 5.83 -39.61 12.68
CA TYR A 97 6.33 -40.45 13.78
C TYR A 97 5.87 -41.91 13.64
N PHE A 98 4.60 -42.15 13.32
CA PHE A 98 4.05 -43.50 13.11
C PHE A 98 4.36 -44.11 11.73
N THR A 99 4.91 -43.32 10.81
CA THR A 99 5.11 -43.73 9.40
C THR A 99 6.58 -43.61 8.97
N GLY A 100 7.53 -43.89 9.88
CA GLY A 100 8.96 -43.98 9.56
C GLY A 100 9.79 -42.71 9.79
N GLY A 101 9.20 -41.69 10.44
CA GLY A 101 9.90 -40.48 10.88
C GLY A 101 10.50 -39.67 9.74
N ALA A 102 11.79 -39.36 9.84
CA ALA A 102 12.54 -38.60 8.84
C ALA A 102 12.65 -39.29 7.47
N ASN A 103 12.39 -40.59 7.38
CA ASN A 103 12.37 -41.33 6.10
C ASN A 103 11.05 -41.17 5.35
N ASN A 104 10.04 -40.54 5.96
CA ASN A 104 8.74 -40.40 5.35
C ASN A 104 8.79 -39.40 4.17
N PRO A 105 8.22 -39.73 2.99
CA PRO A 105 8.26 -38.84 1.83
C PRO A 105 7.51 -37.51 2.06
N PHE A 106 6.57 -37.46 3.01
CA PHE A 106 5.89 -36.22 3.39
C PHE A 106 6.75 -35.30 4.26
N ILE A 107 7.98 -35.66 4.66
CA ILE A 107 8.87 -34.81 5.49
C ILE A 107 9.09 -33.41 4.87
N SER A 108 9.05 -33.32 3.54
CA SER A 108 9.11 -32.07 2.77
C SER A 108 7.93 -31.12 3.05
N TYR A 109 6.82 -31.62 3.62
CA TYR A 109 5.65 -30.81 3.96
C TYR A 109 5.97 -29.70 4.96
N TYR A 110 7.01 -29.84 5.81
CA TYR A 110 7.44 -28.76 6.71
C TYR A 110 7.79 -27.44 5.98
N VAL A 111 8.11 -27.51 4.69
CA VAL A 111 8.31 -26.33 3.85
C VAL A 111 7.02 -25.55 3.63
N VAL A 112 5.86 -26.20 3.60
CA VAL A 112 4.56 -25.56 3.35
C VAL A 112 4.19 -24.58 4.47
N PRO A 113 4.16 -24.96 5.76
CA PRO A 113 3.92 -24.00 6.84
C PRO A 113 4.95 -22.85 6.87
N LEU A 114 6.21 -23.14 6.53
CA LEU A 114 7.28 -22.14 6.43
C LEU A 114 6.94 -21.08 5.36
N VAL A 115 6.66 -21.50 4.14
CA VAL A 115 6.34 -20.58 3.02
C VAL A 115 5.05 -19.81 3.30
N VAL A 116 4.00 -20.49 3.77
CA VAL A 116 2.72 -19.83 4.08
C VAL A 116 2.88 -18.82 5.21
N SER A 117 3.63 -19.16 6.26
CA SER A 117 3.90 -18.22 7.36
C SER A 117 4.71 -17.00 6.90
N ALA A 118 5.69 -17.18 6.01
CA ALA A 118 6.48 -16.07 5.46
C ALA A 118 5.64 -15.14 4.55
N ALA A 119 4.66 -15.70 3.84
CA ALA A 119 3.76 -14.95 2.97
C ALA A 119 2.69 -14.18 3.75
N VAL A 120 2.15 -14.75 4.83
CA VAL A 120 0.98 -14.17 5.51
C VAL A 120 1.34 -13.45 6.80
N LEU A 121 2.22 -14.03 7.63
CA LEU A 121 2.49 -13.54 8.99
C LEU A 121 3.69 -12.60 9.05
N PRO A 122 3.77 -11.76 10.10
CA PRO A 122 4.98 -11.04 10.47
C PRO A 122 6.19 -11.96 10.68
N TRP A 123 7.39 -11.44 10.37
CA TRP A 123 8.66 -12.15 10.43
C TRP A 123 8.89 -12.94 11.73
N ARG A 124 8.48 -12.39 12.88
CA ARG A 124 8.63 -13.02 14.20
C ARG A 124 7.94 -14.38 14.27
N TYR A 125 6.75 -14.50 13.68
CA TYR A 125 6.00 -15.74 13.67
C TYR A 125 6.58 -16.75 12.69
N THR A 126 7.11 -16.30 11.56
CA THR A 126 7.84 -17.18 10.63
C THR A 126 9.02 -17.85 11.31
N TRP A 127 9.79 -17.12 12.13
CA TRP A 127 10.88 -17.71 12.92
C TRP A 127 10.40 -18.74 13.94
N LEU A 128 9.23 -18.53 14.56
CA LEU A 128 8.64 -19.52 15.47
C LEU A 128 8.24 -20.80 14.73
N VAL A 129 7.59 -20.69 13.57
CA VAL A 129 7.23 -21.84 12.73
C VAL A 129 8.49 -22.55 12.22
N ALA A 130 9.51 -21.81 11.78
CA ALA A 130 10.78 -22.36 11.35
C ALA A 130 11.49 -23.16 12.46
N GLY A 131 11.60 -22.56 13.65
CA GLY A 131 12.18 -23.21 14.81
C GLY A 131 11.41 -24.47 15.21
N ALA A 132 10.07 -24.40 15.21
CA ALA A 132 9.21 -25.55 15.49
C ALA A 132 9.40 -26.69 14.47
N SER A 133 9.45 -26.37 13.17
CA SER A 133 9.67 -27.37 12.11
C SER A 133 11.07 -28.00 12.17
N VAL A 134 12.12 -27.21 12.42
CA VAL A 134 13.49 -27.71 12.58
C VAL A 134 13.58 -28.62 13.82
N LEU A 135 12.98 -28.21 14.94
CA LEU A 135 12.93 -29.02 16.15
C LEU A 135 12.17 -30.33 15.91
N ALA A 136 11.01 -30.27 15.26
CA ALA A 136 10.18 -31.43 14.95
C ALA A 136 10.89 -32.43 14.03
N TYR A 137 11.51 -31.96 12.94
CA TYR A 137 12.32 -32.83 12.08
C TYR A 137 13.49 -33.42 12.89
N SER A 138 14.24 -32.59 13.62
CA SER A 138 15.37 -33.08 14.43
C SER A 138 14.95 -34.15 15.43
N LEU A 139 13.75 -34.03 16.03
CA LEU A 139 13.18 -35.06 16.89
C LEU A 139 12.89 -36.36 16.12
N LEU A 140 12.30 -36.27 14.93
CA LEU A 140 11.99 -37.42 14.07
C LEU A 140 13.22 -38.16 13.51
N LEU A 141 14.42 -37.59 13.62
CA LEU A 141 15.67 -38.32 13.34
C LEU A 141 15.97 -39.38 14.39
N TYR A 142 15.61 -39.13 15.66
CA TYR A 142 15.94 -39.99 16.78
C TYR A 142 14.74 -40.80 17.29
N VAL A 143 13.54 -40.25 17.17
CA VAL A 143 12.32 -40.78 17.77
C VAL A 143 11.27 -40.99 16.68
N TYR A 144 11.10 -42.24 16.27
CA TYR A 144 10.07 -42.66 15.30
C TYR A 144 9.75 -44.16 15.43
N VAL A 145 8.57 -44.55 14.96
CA VAL A 145 8.18 -45.96 14.79
C VAL A 145 8.59 -46.39 13.37
N PRO A 146 9.45 -47.41 13.22
CA PRO A 146 9.82 -47.93 11.91
C PRO A 146 8.58 -48.42 11.15
N PHE A 147 8.45 -48.02 9.90
CA PHE A 147 7.32 -48.37 9.06
C PHE A 147 7.81 -49.14 7.83
N PRO A 148 7.37 -50.40 7.60
CA PRO A 148 7.99 -51.30 6.62
C PRO A 148 8.17 -50.71 5.22
N LEU A 149 7.22 -49.90 4.76
CA LEU A 149 7.26 -49.27 3.43
C LEU A 149 8.36 -48.20 3.28
N PHE A 150 8.62 -47.43 4.33
CA PHE A 150 9.53 -46.28 4.30
C PHE A 150 10.85 -46.55 5.02
N THR A 151 10.94 -47.65 5.75
CA THR A 151 12.18 -48.13 6.36
C THR A 151 12.45 -49.59 6.00
N PRO A 152 12.69 -49.94 4.72
CA PRO A 152 12.87 -51.34 4.29
C PRO A 152 14.06 -52.04 4.96
N HIS A 153 15.05 -51.25 5.40
CA HIS A 153 16.30 -51.73 5.99
C HIS A 153 16.33 -51.63 7.52
N ALA A 154 15.27 -51.16 8.18
CA ALA A 154 15.27 -51.01 9.64
C ALA A 154 15.39 -52.36 10.39
N HIS A 155 15.06 -53.47 9.74
CA HIS A 155 15.21 -54.83 10.28
C HIS A 155 16.53 -55.51 9.90
N MET A 156 17.30 -54.91 8.98
CA MET A 156 18.62 -55.39 8.55
C MET A 156 19.66 -54.46 9.16
N GLY A 157 20.12 -54.78 10.37
CA GLY A 157 21.14 -54.00 11.05
C GLY A 157 22.35 -53.72 10.15
N HIS A 158 22.78 -52.46 10.12
CA HIS A 158 23.94 -51.90 9.43
C HIS A 158 23.76 -51.50 7.95
N GLY A 159 23.56 -50.19 7.76
CA GLY A 159 23.80 -49.50 6.50
C GLY A 159 24.12 -48.02 6.75
N ASP A 160 25.39 -47.68 6.89
CA ASP A 160 25.86 -46.28 7.04
C ASP A 160 25.35 -45.36 5.90
N ALA A 161 25.04 -45.93 4.73
CA ALA A 161 24.50 -45.24 3.57
C ALA A 161 23.07 -44.69 3.77
N THR A 162 22.20 -45.35 4.54
CA THR A 162 20.85 -44.85 4.82
C THR A 162 20.88 -43.69 5.81
N ASN A 163 21.76 -43.76 6.82
CA ASN A 163 21.94 -42.68 7.79
C ASN A 163 22.52 -41.41 7.16
N ILE A 164 23.51 -41.53 6.27
CA ILE A 164 24.09 -40.35 5.61
C ILE A 164 23.09 -39.68 4.64
N HIS A 165 22.22 -40.44 3.97
CA HIS A 165 21.20 -39.89 3.10
C HIS A 165 20.15 -39.09 3.89
N VAL A 166 19.64 -39.64 4.99
CA VAL A 166 18.67 -38.96 5.86
C VAL A 166 19.26 -37.71 6.50
N LEU A 167 20.53 -37.79 6.93
CA LEU A 167 21.25 -36.63 7.44
C LEU A 167 21.42 -35.54 6.35
N GLY A 168 21.67 -35.95 5.10
CA GLY A 168 21.71 -35.05 3.95
C GLY A 168 20.36 -34.39 3.68
N MET A 169 19.24 -35.13 3.75
CA MET A 169 17.89 -34.56 3.65
C MET A 169 17.59 -33.57 4.76
N TRP A 170 18.00 -33.88 6.00
CA TRP A 170 17.85 -32.95 7.13
C TRP A 170 18.67 -31.69 6.94
N PHE A 171 19.92 -31.79 6.51
CA PHE A 171 20.76 -30.62 6.23
C PHE A 171 20.20 -29.78 5.08
N ASN A 172 19.71 -30.42 4.02
CA ASN A 172 19.03 -29.74 2.91
C ASN A 172 17.77 -29.00 3.39
N PHE A 173 16.99 -29.62 4.29
CA PHE A 173 15.84 -28.96 4.91
C PHE A 173 16.26 -27.77 5.77
N LEU A 174 17.29 -27.92 6.60
CA LEU A 174 17.80 -26.84 7.45
C LEU A 174 18.26 -25.64 6.61
N PHE A 175 19.02 -25.90 5.54
CA PHE A 175 19.45 -24.87 4.60
C PHE A 175 18.26 -24.21 3.90
N SER A 176 17.31 -25.01 3.39
CA SER A 176 16.11 -24.51 2.71
C SER A 176 15.22 -23.69 3.64
N ALA A 177 15.00 -24.15 4.87
CA ALA A 177 14.24 -23.45 5.89
C ALA A 177 14.90 -22.12 6.25
N GLY A 178 16.23 -22.09 6.41
CA GLY A 178 16.98 -20.86 6.64
C GLY A 178 16.88 -19.88 5.48
N LEU A 179 17.06 -20.37 4.25
CA LEU A 179 16.94 -19.58 3.02
C LEU A 179 15.55 -18.98 2.87
N ILE A 180 14.49 -19.80 3.02
CA ILE A 180 13.10 -19.37 2.92
C ILE A 180 12.80 -18.36 4.03
N THR A 181 13.15 -18.66 5.28
CA THR A 181 12.89 -17.78 6.42
C THR A 181 13.61 -16.44 6.29
N TYR A 182 14.81 -16.40 5.69
CA TYR A 182 15.52 -15.15 5.49
C TYR A 182 15.06 -14.39 4.24
N PHE A 183 15.12 -15.03 3.06
CA PHE A 183 14.84 -14.36 1.79
C PHE A 183 13.36 -14.13 1.56
N VAL A 184 12.48 -15.11 1.82
CA VAL A 184 11.04 -14.95 1.56
C VAL A 184 10.46 -13.92 2.53
N VAL A 185 10.85 -13.93 3.80
CA VAL A 185 10.44 -12.90 4.76
C VAL A 185 10.93 -11.52 4.34
N ARG A 186 12.21 -11.39 3.93
CA ARG A 186 12.75 -10.10 3.48
C ARG A 186 12.07 -9.61 2.20
N MET A 187 11.80 -10.51 1.25
CA MET A 187 11.11 -10.21 0.00
C MET A 187 9.67 -9.77 0.28
N ALA A 188 8.93 -10.53 1.09
CA ALA A 188 7.56 -10.20 1.49
C ALA A 188 7.50 -8.85 2.23
N ALA A 189 8.46 -8.56 3.11
CA ALA A 189 8.54 -7.25 3.76
C ALA A 189 8.86 -6.12 2.77
N THR A 190 9.66 -6.39 1.74
CA THR A 190 10.00 -5.41 0.70
C THR A 190 8.79 -5.12 -0.20
N LEU A 191 8.09 -6.16 -0.65
CA LEU A 191 6.85 -6.06 -1.43
C LEU A 191 5.80 -5.23 -0.69
N ARG A 192 5.54 -5.52 0.59
CA ARG A 192 4.59 -4.74 1.40
C ARG A 192 4.96 -3.27 1.48
N ARG A 193 6.24 -2.94 1.69
CA ARG A 193 6.71 -1.55 1.70
C ARG A 193 6.55 -0.88 0.33
N GLN A 194 6.69 -1.62 -0.77
CA GLN A 194 6.43 -1.10 -2.11
C GLN A 194 4.94 -0.84 -2.34
N GLU A 195 4.07 -1.74 -1.91
CA GLU A 195 2.61 -1.59 -1.98
C GLU A 195 2.13 -0.39 -1.16
N GLU A 196 2.63 -0.21 0.06
CA GLU A 196 2.32 0.95 0.91
C GLU A 196 2.72 2.27 0.23
N ARG A 197 3.93 2.32 -0.35
CA ARG A 197 4.39 3.52 -1.08
C ARG A 197 3.57 3.78 -2.34
N ALA A 198 3.21 2.73 -3.08
CA ALA A 198 2.38 2.85 -4.27
C ALA A 198 0.95 3.32 -3.92
N ALA A 199 0.39 2.84 -2.81
CA ALA A 199 -0.90 3.27 -2.31
C ALA A 199 -0.87 4.75 -1.90
N ALA A 200 0.15 5.18 -1.15
CA ALA A 200 0.33 6.59 -0.77
C ALA A 200 0.47 7.51 -2.00
N ALA A 201 1.34 7.13 -2.95
CA ALA A 201 1.51 7.90 -4.19
C ALA A 201 0.21 7.99 -5.03
N ARG A 202 -0.61 6.94 -5.01
CA ARG A 202 -1.92 6.94 -5.67
C ARG A 202 -2.90 7.88 -4.98
N GLU A 203 -2.92 7.91 -3.65
CA GLU A 203 -3.76 8.83 -2.87
C GLU A 203 -3.37 10.29 -3.13
N ASP A 204 -2.07 10.60 -3.11
CA ASP A 204 -1.56 11.94 -3.43
C ASP A 204 -1.94 12.37 -4.85
N ARG A 205 -1.81 11.46 -5.83
CA ARG A 205 -2.21 11.72 -7.21
C ARG A 205 -3.71 12.00 -7.32
N LEU A 206 -4.57 11.18 -6.71
CA LEU A 206 -6.02 11.38 -6.74
C LEU A 206 -6.42 12.71 -6.09
N ARG A 207 -5.74 13.08 -5.00
CA ARG A 207 -5.95 14.37 -4.34
C ARG A 207 -5.54 15.52 -5.24
N ASN A 208 -4.42 15.42 -5.94
CA ASN A 208 -3.96 16.45 -6.88
C ASN A 208 -4.93 16.59 -8.06
N ASP A 209 -5.33 15.47 -8.68
CA ASP A 209 -6.30 15.46 -9.78
C ASP A 209 -7.62 16.14 -9.36
N GLN A 210 -8.08 15.93 -8.11
CA GLN A 210 -9.25 16.61 -7.56
C GLN A 210 -9.04 18.12 -7.40
N ILE A 211 -7.89 18.54 -6.87
CA ILE A 211 -7.55 19.97 -6.73
C ILE A 211 -7.52 20.64 -8.10
N MET A 212 -6.89 20.01 -9.08
CA MET A 212 -6.81 20.49 -10.46
C MET A 212 -8.19 20.61 -11.11
N ALA A 213 -9.07 19.62 -10.91
CA ALA A 213 -10.43 19.67 -11.44
C ALA A 213 -11.25 20.82 -10.84
N VAL A 214 -11.15 21.04 -9.52
CA VAL A 214 -11.82 22.16 -8.83
C VAL A 214 -11.25 23.51 -9.29
N ALA A 215 -9.93 23.60 -9.44
CA ALA A 215 -9.27 24.79 -9.97
C ALA A 215 -9.72 25.10 -11.39
N GLY A 216 -9.75 24.10 -12.29
CA GLY A 216 -10.24 24.27 -13.66
C GLY A 216 -11.69 24.74 -13.72
N LEU A 217 -12.57 24.17 -12.88
CA LEU A 217 -13.97 24.60 -12.78
C LEU A 217 -14.09 26.06 -12.29
N ALA A 218 -13.32 26.42 -11.26
CA ALA A 218 -13.31 27.78 -10.70
C ALA A 218 -12.82 28.82 -11.72
N ALA A 219 -11.74 28.52 -12.46
CA ALA A 219 -11.21 29.38 -13.51
C ALA A 219 -12.20 29.55 -14.67
N GLY A 220 -12.79 28.44 -15.15
CA GLY A 220 -13.83 28.49 -16.19
C GLY A 220 -15.05 29.30 -15.76
N THR A 221 -15.56 29.06 -14.54
CA THR A 221 -16.69 29.80 -13.96
C THR A 221 -16.37 31.29 -13.82
N ALA A 222 -15.14 31.64 -13.40
CA ALA A 222 -14.73 33.03 -13.28
C ALA A 222 -14.69 33.75 -14.63
N HIS A 223 -14.25 33.08 -15.69
CA HIS A 223 -14.26 33.65 -17.04
C HIS A 223 -15.69 33.87 -17.57
N GLU A 224 -16.55 32.85 -17.43
CA GLU A 224 -17.94 32.90 -17.91
C GLU A 224 -18.78 33.95 -17.17
N LEU A 225 -18.60 34.11 -15.85
CA LEU A 225 -19.32 35.11 -15.05
C LEU A 225 -18.69 36.50 -15.07
N GLY A 226 -17.39 36.61 -15.40
CA GLY A 226 -16.69 37.90 -15.46
C GLY A 226 -17.27 38.84 -16.53
N THR A 227 -17.61 38.30 -17.69
CA THR A 227 -18.16 39.07 -18.82
C THR A 227 -19.53 39.70 -18.51
N PRO A 228 -20.57 38.95 -18.09
CA PRO A 228 -21.87 39.54 -17.75
C PRO A 228 -21.79 40.52 -16.57
N LEU A 229 -20.96 40.25 -15.55
CA LEU A 229 -20.75 41.18 -14.43
C LEU A 229 -20.12 42.50 -14.90
N SER A 230 -19.15 42.46 -15.82
CA SER A 230 -18.59 43.69 -16.41
C SER A 230 -19.62 44.45 -17.22
N THR A 231 -20.42 43.78 -18.05
CA THR A 231 -21.51 44.43 -18.79
C THR A 231 -22.52 45.09 -17.85
N MET A 232 -22.95 44.39 -16.78
CA MET A 232 -23.85 44.97 -15.79
C MET A 232 -23.24 46.18 -15.05
N THR A 233 -21.93 46.15 -14.79
CA THR A 233 -21.23 47.28 -14.15
C THR A 233 -21.30 48.52 -15.05
N VAL A 234 -20.96 48.38 -16.33
CA VAL A 234 -21.02 49.49 -17.30
C VAL A 234 -22.43 50.05 -17.42
N LEU A 235 -23.45 49.19 -17.51
CA LEU A 235 -24.85 49.64 -17.58
C LEU A 235 -25.29 50.42 -16.33
N VAL A 236 -24.84 50.02 -15.14
CA VAL A 236 -25.13 50.74 -13.89
C VAL A 236 -24.39 52.09 -13.85
N GLU A 237 -23.13 52.14 -14.29
CA GLU A 237 -22.35 53.38 -14.40
C GLU A 237 -23.00 54.37 -15.39
N GLU A 238 -23.48 53.88 -16.54
CA GLU A 238 -24.21 54.69 -17.53
C GLU A 238 -25.53 55.25 -16.97
N LEU A 239 -26.29 54.45 -16.20
CA LEU A 239 -27.52 54.90 -15.56
C LEU A 239 -27.27 55.99 -14.51
N GLN A 240 -26.20 55.87 -13.72
CA GLN A 240 -25.82 56.87 -12.72
C GLN A 240 -25.40 58.20 -13.35
N ALA A 241 -24.82 58.17 -14.55
CA ALA A 241 -24.38 59.35 -15.29
C ALA A 241 -25.53 60.14 -15.95
N ALA A 242 -26.76 59.63 -15.96
CA ALA A 242 -27.91 60.33 -16.54
C ALA A 242 -28.42 61.46 -15.61
N ASP A 243 -28.45 62.70 -16.13
CA ASP A 243 -28.86 63.91 -15.39
C ASP A 243 -30.32 63.90 -14.90
N SER A 244 -31.18 63.09 -15.52
CA SER A 244 -32.62 63.02 -15.23
C SER A 244 -33.01 61.91 -14.25
N LEU A 245 -32.05 61.23 -13.63
CA LEU A 245 -32.32 60.10 -12.75
C LEU A 245 -32.90 60.56 -11.38
N PRO A 246 -34.10 60.09 -10.99
CA PRO A 246 -34.68 60.36 -9.68
C PRO A 246 -33.79 59.92 -8.51
N GLU A 247 -33.77 60.69 -7.42
CA GLU A 247 -32.88 60.47 -6.26
C GLU A 247 -33.02 59.07 -5.64
N ASN A 248 -34.24 58.52 -5.61
CA ASN A 248 -34.49 57.16 -5.13
C ASN A 248 -33.85 56.08 -6.03
N LEU A 249 -33.88 56.26 -7.35
CA LEU A 249 -33.25 55.35 -8.30
C LEU A 249 -31.72 55.50 -8.33
N ARG A 250 -31.21 56.70 -8.03
CA ARG A 250 -29.77 56.94 -7.84
C ARG A 250 -29.22 56.11 -6.68
N THR A 251 -29.93 56.11 -5.55
CA THR A 251 -29.59 55.31 -4.36
C THR A 251 -29.59 53.80 -4.67
N ASP A 252 -30.60 53.31 -5.41
CA ASP A 252 -30.67 51.90 -5.83
C ASP A 252 -29.50 51.53 -6.77
N CYS A 253 -29.10 52.41 -7.69
CA CYS A 253 -27.96 52.19 -8.57
C CYS A 253 -26.63 52.15 -7.81
N GLU A 254 -26.43 53.01 -6.81
CA GLU A 254 -25.26 52.97 -5.92
C GLU A 254 -25.16 51.62 -5.19
N LEU A 255 -26.29 51.11 -4.70
CA LEU A 255 -26.35 49.81 -4.05
C LEU A 255 -26.01 48.66 -5.03
N LEU A 256 -26.54 48.70 -6.25
CA LEU A 256 -26.21 47.72 -7.31
C LEU A 256 -24.73 47.77 -7.69
N ALA A 257 -24.14 48.96 -7.83
CA ALA A 257 -22.71 49.13 -8.10
C ALA A 257 -21.86 48.49 -6.99
N GLY A 258 -22.22 48.72 -5.73
CA GLY A 258 -21.56 48.09 -4.58
C GLY A 258 -21.62 46.56 -4.60
N GLN A 259 -22.79 45.99 -4.91
CA GLN A 259 -22.96 44.52 -5.00
C GLN A 259 -22.20 43.92 -6.20
N LEU A 260 -22.16 44.60 -7.34
CA LEU A 260 -21.38 44.17 -8.49
C LEU A 260 -19.87 44.21 -8.20
N ALA A 261 -19.39 45.21 -7.47
CA ALA A 261 -18.01 45.31 -7.03
C ALA A 261 -17.63 44.16 -6.08
N GLU A 262 -18.51 43.80 -5.14
CA GLU A 262 -18.31 42.68 -4.21
C GLU A 262 -18.28 41.32 -4.94
N CYS A 263 -19.18 41.12 -5.91
CA CYS A 263 -19.19 39.95 -6.79
C CYS A 263 -17.88 39.83 -7.58
N LYS A 264 -17.44 40.92 -8.23
CA LYS A 264 -16.16 40.96 -8.97
C LYS A 264 -14.97 40.63 -8.06
N ALA A 265 -14.93 41.20 -6.86
CA ALA A 265 -13.85 40.94 -5.90
C ALA A 265 -13.81 39.47 -5.45
N THR A 266 -14.99 38.87 -5.22
CA THR A 266 -15.09 37.45 -4.84
C THR A 266 -14.68 36.52 -5.98
N LEU A 267 -15.11 36.81 -7.20
CA LEU A 267 -14.74 36.07 -8.40
C LEU A 267 -13.24 36.13 -8.67
N ALA A 268 -12.63 37.32 -8.49
CA ALA A 268 -11.19 37.52 -8.65
C ALA A 268 -10.37 36.73 -7.62
N ARG A 269 -10.85 36.62 -6.37
CA ARG A 269 -10.20 35.76 -5.35
C ARG A 269 -10.28 34.28 -5.73
N LEU A 270 -11.42 33.83 -6.25
CA LEU A 270 -11.61 32.45 -6.73
C LEU A 270 -10.68 32.11 -7.91
N SER A 271 -10.60 32.99 -8.92
CA SER A 271 -9.69 32.83 -10.07
C SER A 271 -8.24 32.75 -9.63
N ARG A 272 -7.80 33.65 -8.74
CA ARG A 272 -6.43 33.66 -8.25
C ARG A 272 -6.11 32.37 -7.49
N THR A 273 -7.02 31.88 -6.66
CA THR A 273 -6.82 30.62 -5.91
C THR A 273 -6.77 29.41 -6.86
N ALA A 274 -7.56 29.42 -7.94
CA ALA A 274 -7.54 28.40 -8.96
C ALA A 274 -6.24 28.40 -9.77
N GLU A 275 -5.76 29.58 -10.18
CA GLU A 275 -4.47 29.75 -10.86
C GLU A 275 -3.35 29.18 -10.00
N LEU A 276 -3.21 29.61 -8.74
CA LEU A 276 -2.21 29.11 -7.79
C LEU A 276 -2.22 27.58 -7.63
N SER A 277 -3.41 26.97 -7.73
CA SER A 277 -3.59 25.51 -7.56
C SER A 277 -3.31 24.72 -8.84
N SER A 278 -3.39 25.36 -10.01
CA SER A 278 -3.23 24.73 -11.34
C SER A 278 -1.79 24.62 -11.81
N ILE A 279 -0.84 25.22 -11.08
CA ILE A 279 0.52 25.40 -11.57
C ILE A 279 1.46 24.34 -10.96
N GLU A 280 1.67 23.27 -11.73
CA GLU A 280 2.78 22.34 -11.54
C GLU A 280 3.96 22.56 -12.52
N GLU A 281 3.87 23.52 -13.45
CA GLU A 281 5.04 23.88 -14.27
C GLU A 281 5.95 24.85 -13.53
N THR A 282 6.62 24.36 -12.50
CA THR A 282 7.80 25.02 -11.96
C THR A 282 8.90 24.93 -13.01
N ARG A 283 9.17 26.05 -13.69
CA ARG A 283 10.23 26.12 -14.70
C ARG A 283 11.52 26.60 -14.02
N ARG A 284 12.59 25.82 -14.16
CA ARG A 284 13.92 26.27 -13.73
C ARG A 284 14.47 27.28 -14.74
N GLN A 285 14.76 28.48 -14.27
CA GLN A 285 15.38 29.55 -15.06
C GLN A 285 16.23 30.47 -14.19
N SER A 286 17.14 31.24 -14.80
CA SER A 286 17.95 32.22 -14.09
C SER A 286 17.07 33.29 -13.44
N ALA A 287 17.33 33.61 -12.17
CA ALA A 287 16.61 34.66 -11.45
C ALA A 287 16.64 36.02 -12.17
N SER A 288 17.75 36.33 -12.83
CA SER A 288 17.90 37.57 -13.60
C SER A 288 17.02 37.60 -14.85
N GLU A 289 16.85 36.47 -15.52
CA GLU A 289 16.04 36.34 -16.72
C GLU A 289 14.55 36.46 -16.36
N PHE A 290 14.13 35.76 -15.32
CA PHE A 290 12.78 35.85 -14.77
C PHE A 290 12.40 37.29 -14.37
N ALA A 291 13.26 37.96 -13.60
CA ALA A 291 13.00 39.33 -13.15
C ALA A 291 12.93 40.31 -14.33
N ARG A 292 13.80 40.14 -15.33
CA ARG A 292 13.83 40.96 -16.55
C ARG A 292 12.56 40.78 -17.38
N GLU A 293 12.12 39.54 -17.59
CA GLU A 293 10.90 39.22 -18.32
C GLU A 293 9.65 39.79 -17.61
N THR A 294 9.57 39.58 -16.29
CA THR A 294 8.45 40.10 -15.47
C THR A 294 8.38 41.63 -15.52
N LEU A 295 9.53 42.31 -15.38
CA LEU A 295 9.62 43.77 -15.43
C LEU A 295 9.25 44.32 -16.82
N ALA A 296 9.71 43.66 -17.89
CA ALA A 296 9.37 44.04 -19.26
C ALA A 296 7.85 43.97 -19.49
N ASN A 297 7.21 42.86 -19.10
CA ASN A 297 5.76 42.67 -19.22
C ASN A 297 4.97 43.68 -18.35
N TRP A 298 5.45 43.97 -17.14
CA TRP A 298 4.84 44.97 -16.26
C TRP A 298 4.92 46.39 -16.85
N SER A 299 6.06 46.77 -17.43
CA SER A 299 6.27 48.13 -17.98
C SER A 299 5.30 48.50 -19.10
N VAL A 300 4.88 47.52 -19.91
CA VAL A 300 3.89 47.72 -20.99
C VAL A 300 2.52 48.12 -20.44
N ARG A 301 2.17 47.62 -19.24
CA ARG A 301 0.86 47.89 -18.59
C ARG A 301 0.86 49.18 -17.77
N ARG A 302 2.02 49.79 -17.52
CA ARG A 302 2.18 51.05 -16.76
C ARG A 302 3.03 52.07 -17.53
N PRO A 303 2.60 52.51 -18.73
CA PRO A 303 3.33 53.51 -19.51
C PRO A 303 3.38 54.83 -18.74
N GLY A 304 4.58 55.25 -18.33
CA GLY A 304 4.80 56.47 -17.55
C GLY A 304 5.63 56.29 -16.28
N THR A 305 5.90 55.05 -15.86
CA THR A 305 6.78 54.78 -14.71
C THR A 305 8.21 54.54 -15.19
N ALA A 306 9.17 55.35 -14.73
CA ALA A 306 10.59 55.12 -15.00
C ALA A 306 11.12 53.99 -14.09
N TYR A 307 11.93 53.10 -14.65
CA TYR A 307 12.55 52.00 -13.91
C TYR A 307 14.01 51.80 -14.35
N GLU A 308 14.83 51.30 -13.43
CA GLU A 308 16.20 50.87 -13.68
C GLU A 308 16.35 49.41 -13.25
N PHE A 309 17.02 48.60 -14.07
CA PHE A 309 17.21 47.18 -13.80
C PHE A 309 18.71 46.85 -13.77
N ALA A 310 19.18 46.33 -12.64
CA ALA A 310 20.54 45.85 -12.45
C ALA A 310 20.51 44.40 -11.94
N ALA A 311 21.31 43.52 -12.54
CA ALA A 311 21.44 42.12 -12.13
C ALA A 311 22.91 41.70 -12.16
N GLU A 312 23.30 40.80 -11.25
CA GLU A 312 24.65 40.26 -11.21
C GLU A 312 24.86 39.19 -12.30
N PRO A 313 26.09 39.06 -12.86
CA PRO A 313 26.37 38.15 -13.97
C PRO A 313 26.17 36.66 -13.65
N ASP A 314 26.27 36.27 -12.37
CA ASP A 314 26.21 34.88 -11.90
C ASP A 314 24.93 34.64 -11.10
N SER A 315 23.79 34.95 -11.72
CA SER A 315 22.49 34.87 -11.07
C SER A 315 22.05 33.41 -10.88
N PRO A 316 21.62 33.01 -9.67
CA PRO A 316 21.27 31.63 -9.39
C PRO A 316 20.06 31.17 -10.21
N GLU A 317 20.06 29.89 -10.57
CA GLU A 317 18.90 29.22 -11.13
C GLU A 317 17.84 29.06 -10.04
N ILE A 318 16.64 29.54 -10.31
CA ILE A 318 15.50 29.44 -9.42
C ILE A 318 14.39 28.63 -10.08
N ASP A 319 13.68 27.90 -9.26
CA ASP A 319 12.48 27.18 -9.63
C ASP A 319 11.32 28.19 -9.61
N VAL A 320 10.89 28.64 -10.79
CA VAL A 320 9.90 29.71 -10.95
C VAL A 320 8.53 29.11 -11.16
N ASP A 321 7.60 29.48 -10.28
CA ASP A 321 6.16 29.35 -10.51
C ASP A 321 5.54 30.73 -10.84
N PRO A 322 4.36 30.78 -11.48
CA PRO A 322 3.65 32.02 -11.82
C PRO A 322 3.21 32.82 -10.58
N THR A 323 3.15 32.21 -9.40
CA THR A 323 2.81 32.90 -8.15
C THR A 323 3.92 33.88 -7.76
N LEU A 324 5.18 33.51 -8.02
CA LEU A 324 6.34 34.37 -7.86
C LEU A 324 6.30 35.58 -8.80
N GLY A 325 5.87 35.38 -10.06
CA GLY A 325 5.70 36.46 -11.03
C GLY A 325 4.68 37.48 -10.55
N GLN A 326 3.53 36.99 -10.10
CA GLN A 326 2.46 37.86 -9.60
C GLN A 326 2.82 38.54 -8.27
N ALA A 327 3.57 37.88 -7.38
CA ALA A 327 4.09 38.50 -6.16
C ALA A 327 5.03 39.66 -6.49
N LEU A 328 5.93 39.48 -7.46
CA LEU A 328 6.82 40.52 -7.93
C LEU A 328 6.05 41.69 -8.57
N GLU A 329 5.06 41.40 -9.42
CA GLU A 329 4.20 42.44 -9.99
C GLU A 329 3.43 43.25 -8.93
N ASN A 330 2.95 42.61 -7.87
CA ASN A 330 2.29 43.32 -6.76
C ASN A 330 3.25 44.26 -6.03
N LEU A 331 4.51 43.84 -5.82
CA LEU A 331 5.52 44.72 -5.23
C LEU A 331 5.84 45.90 -6.14
N LEU A 332 5.94 45.67 -7.45
CA LEU A 332 6.18 46.73 -8.45
C LEU A 332 5.02 47.74 -8.48
N ASN A 333 3.77 47.27 -8.44
CA ASN A 333 2.60 48.14 -8.35
C ASN A 333 2.64 49.02 -7.10
N ASN A 334 2.89 48.42 -5.93
CA ASN A 334 3.02 49.18 -4.68
C ASN A 334 4.14 50.23 -4.75
N ALA A 335 5.29 49.88 -5.33
CA ALA A 335 6.41 50.82 -5.46
C ALA A 335 6.07 51.99 -6.39
N ALA A 336 5.44 51.73 -7.54
CA ALA A 336 5.02 52.74 -8.49
C ALA A 336 3.93 53.68 -7.92
N ASP A 337 2.96 53.12 -7.20
CA ASP A 337 1.86 53.88 -6.60
C ASP A 337 2.34 54.71 -5.39
N THR A 338 3.43 54.31 -4.71
CA THR A 338 4.04 55.11 -3.62
C THR A 338 5.00 56.18 -4.13
N GLY A 339 5.72 55.92 -5.23
CA GLY A 339 6.67 56.87 -5.84
C GLY A 339 6.04 57.98 -6.69
N SER A 340 4.72 57.96 -6.88
CA SER A 340 3.95 58.96 -7.63
C SER A 340 3.29 60.04 -6.74
N GLN A 341 3.62 60.08 -5.44
CA GLN A 341 3.23 61.14 -4.51
C GLN A 341 4.27 62.25 -4.40
#